data_AF-A0A2E1WDW3-F1
#
_entry.id   AF-A0A2E1WDW3-F1
#
_cell.length_a   1.000
_cell.length_b   1.000
_cell.length_c   1.000
_cell.angle_alpha   90.00
_cell.angle_beta   90.00
_cell.angle_gamma   90.00
#
_symmetry.space_group_name_H-M   'P 1'
#
loop_
_entity.id
_entity.type
_entity.pdbx_description
1 polymer ?
#
loop_
_entity_poly.entity_id
_entity_poly.type
_entity_poly.pdbx_seq_one_letter_code
_entity_poly.pdbx_strand_id
1 'polypeptide(L)'
;MLGFSNQTIADLLYWVTRKWWLIAAFAISLFLFYIPSPASLSPEGHRTLIIVVIALILIIGEVIPLPAVAILILILEVVLGIDTPNGVATSFMSDAVFFIMGSLMMAVAIVSQGLDKRLALGIIKLTGNKTWRIVFGFVAISSILSSFIGEHTVAAMMLPVALTLIRNTSDDQKTVQRLSTLLLFSIAYGCAMGSIGTPSGGGRNVIMLGYISEFGLGNISYLDWIKYAYPMLLLEIPIASGLLWMTFKPEQRILDSAVRKLKVKVTKAGKVTGNQMMSIGIFVFVFLGWVFLSPYLGLGIIALMGVFLYLSFGLIEWQDINRNTNWGVIL
;
A
#
# COMPACT_ATOMS: atom_id res chain seq x y z
N MET A 1 34.99 38.49 -6.83
CA MET A 1 33.97 37.99 -7.78
C MET A 1 34.01 36.47 -7.75
N LEU A 2 33.03 35.83 -7.12
CA LEU A 2 32.91 34.36 -7.10
C LEU A 2 32.46 33.91 -8.49
N GLY A 3 33.41 33.63 -9.39
CA GLY A 3 33.12 33.12 -10.72
C GLY A 3 32.70 31.65 -10.64
N PHE A 4 31.39 31.39 -10.60
CA PHE A 4 30.88 30.03 -10.75
C PHE A 4 31.25 29.51 -12.16
N SER A 5 31.74 28.28 -12.24
CA SER A 5 32.06 27.66 -13.53
C SER A 5 30.78 27.48 -14.35
N ASN A 6 30.89 27.49 -15.68
CA ASN A 6 29.77 27.24 -16.59
C ASN A 6 29.08 25.89 -16.30
N GLN A 7 29.82 24.91 -15.78
CA GLN A 7 29.29 23.61 -15.38
C GLN A 7 28.42 23.72 -14.12
N THR A 8 28.86 24.46 -13.10
CA THR A 8 28.01 24.75 -11.92
C THR A 8 26.75 25.53 -12.27
N ILE A 9 26.81 26.44 -13.25
CA ILE A 9 25.63 27.18 -13.72
C ILE A 9 24.67 26.24 -14.47
N ALA A 10 25.19 25.35 -15.32
CA ALA A 10 24.38 24.37 -16.04
C ALA A 10 23.70 23.36 -15.09
N ASP A 11 24.43 22.84 -14.11
CA ASP A 11 23.90 21.92 -13.10
C ASP A 11 22.82 22.60 -12.24
N LEU A 12 23.03 23.87 -11.88
CA LEU A 12 22.05 24.67 -11.15
C LEU A 12 20.80 24.91 -11.98
N LEU A 13 20.93 25.32 -13.25
CA LEU A 13 19.79 25.54 -14.14
C LEU A 13 19.01 24.25 -14.39
N TYR A 14 19.71 23.13 -14.59
CA TYR A 14 19.10 21.82 -14.73
C TYR A 14 18.31 21.42 -13.47
N TRP A 15 18.90 21.64 -12.29
CA TRP A 15 18.24 21.40 -11.02
C TRP A 15 17.00 22.30 -10.83
N VAL A 16 17.13 23.60 -11.09
CA VAL A 16 16.04 24.59 -11.00
C VAL A 16 14.89 24.21 -11.93
N THR A 17 15.19 23.82 -13.17
CA THR A 17 14.16 23.43 -14.14
C THR A 17 13.45 22.16 -13.70
N ARG A 18 14.18 21.19 -13.15
CA ARG A 18 13.63 19.93 -12.65
C ARG A 18 12.86 20.07 -11.34
N LYS A 19 13.20 21.06 -10.51
CA LYS A 19 12.61 21.30 -9.19
C LYS A 19 11.81 22.60 -9.14
N TRP A 20 11.36 23.11 -10.28
CA TRP A 20 10.76 24.44 -10.35
C TRP A 20 9.50 24.55 -9.47
N TRP A 21 8.69 23.49 -9.35
CA TRP A 21 7.53 23.49 -8.45
C TRP A 21 7.92 23.57 -6.97
N LEU A 22 9.10 23.08 -6.58
CA LEU A 22 9.60 23.27 -5.21
C LEU A 22 9.88 24.74 -4.95
N ILE A 23 10.56 25.40 -5.90
CA ILE A 23 10.84 26.84 -5.84
C ILE A 23 9.53 27.63 -5.86
N ALA A 24 8.58 27.26 -6.72
CA ALA A 24 7.27 27.88 -6.81
C ALA A 24 6.49 27.73 -5.50
N ALA A 25 6.50 26.55 -4.88
CA ALA A 25 5.82 26.30 -3.61
C ALA A 25 6.39 27.19 -2.49
N PHE A 26 7.72 27.31 -2.38
CA PHE A 26 8.35 28.21 -1.40
C PHE A 26 8.12 29.69 -1.71
N ALA A 27 8.15 30.08 -2.99
CA ALA A 27 7.87 31.46 -3.38
C ALA A 27 6.41 31.85 -3.06
N ILE A 28 5.46 30.96 -3.36
CA ILE A 28 4.04 31.12 -3.00
C ILE A 28 3.88 31.18 -1.48
N SER A 29 4.56 30.30 -0.74
CA SER A 29 4.56 30.33 0.73
C SER A 29 5.01 31.68 1.27
N LEU A 30 6.12 32.21 0.76
CA LEU A 30 6.68 33.47 1.21
C LEU A 30 5.73 34.62 0.89
N PHE A 31 5.15 34.62 -0.32
CA PHE A 31 4.15 35.59 -0.73
C PHE A 31 2.91 35.57 0.17
N LEU A 32 2.35 34.38 0.43
CA LEU A 32 1.17 34.21 1.29
C LEU A 32 1.44 34.57 2.76
N PHE A 33 2.68 34.39 3.23
CA PHE A 33 3.07 34.76 4.59
C PHE A 33 3.05 36.27 4.82
N TYR A 34 3.42 37.07 3.81
CA TYR A 34 3.38 38.54 3.90
C TYR A 34 1.99 39.13 3.62
N ILE A 35 1.04 38.34 3.12
CA ILE A 35 -0.35 38.78 2.99
C ILE A 35 -0.98 38.83 4.39
N PRO A 36 -1.63 39.96 4.77
CA PRO A 36 -2.27 40.08 6.07
C PRO A 36 -3.36 39.01 6.23
N SER A 37 -3.36 38.34 7.39
CA SER A 37 -4.35 37.31 7.71
C SER A 37 -5.77 37.91 7.68
N PRO A 38 -6.75 37.21 7.09
CA PRO A 38 -8.15 37.63 7.14
C PRO A 38 -8.61 37.82 8.58
N ALA A 39 -9.43 38.84 8.85
CA ALA A 39 -9.86 39.18 10.22
C ALA A 39 -10.64 38.05 10.94
N SER A 40 -11.20 37.11 10.18
CA SER A 40 -11.93 35.95 10.70
C SER A 40 -11.04 34.71 10.98
N LEU A 41 -9.73 34.79 10.73
CA LEU A 41 -8.81 33.65 10.84
C LEU A 41 -7.68 33.95 11.82
N SER A 42 -7.36 33.00 12.69
CA SER A 42 -6.20 33.14 13.56
C SER A 42 -4.90 33.16 12.75
N PRO A 43 -3.84 33.83 13.23
CA PRO A 43 -2.53 33.81 12.57
C PRO A 43 -2.00 32.38 12.35
N GLU A 44 -2.22 31.49 13.31
CA GLU A 44 -1.83 30.08 13.25
C GLU A 44 -2.65 29.34 12.17
N GLY A 45 -3.95 29.62 12.07
CA GLY A 45 -4.82 29.06 11.04
C GLY A 45 -4.40 29.49 9.62
N HIS A 46 -4.02 30.76 9.45
CA HIS A 46 -3.48 31.28 8.19
C HIS A 46 -2.18 30.56 7.80
N ARG A 47 -1.26 30.40 8.75
CA ARG A 47 0.00 29.68 8.53
C ARG A 47 -0.21 28.20 8.22
N THR A 48 -1.20 27.57 8.85
CA THR A 48 -1.58 26.17 8.55
C THR A 48 -2.07 26.04 7.12
N LEU A 49 -2.91 26.96 6.63
CA LEU A 49 -3.35 26.97 5.22
C LEU A 49 -2.18 27.13 4.24
N ILE A 50 -1.18 27.94 4.58
CA ILE A 50 0.04 28.06 3.78
C ILE A 50 0.73 26.70 3.63
N ILE A 51 0.88 25.96 4.74
CA ILE A 51 1.46 24.60 4.71
C ILE A 51 0.64 23.66 3.83
N VAL A 52 -0.69 23.69 3.94
CA VAL A 52 -1.59 22.88 3.10
C VAL A 52 -1.39 23.17 1.61
N VAL A 53 -1.32 24.45 1.21
CA VAL A 53 -1.08 24.85 -0.19
C VAL A 53 0.27 24.33 -0.69
N ILE A 54 1.34 24.47 0.12
CA ILE A 54 2.67 23.94 -0.22
C ILE A 54 2.61 22.43 -0.40
N ALA A 55 2.05 21.71 0.56
CA ALA A 55 1.94 20.25 0.53
C ALA A 55 1.21 19.79 -0.74
N LEU A 56 0.08 20.43 -1.09
CA LEU A 56 -0.66 20.11 -2.31
C LEU A 56 0.15 20.34 -3.58
N ILE A 57 0.86 21.48 -3.69
CA ILE A 57 1.72 21.76 -4.85
C ILE A 57 2.82 20.70 -4.97
N LEU A 58 3.45 20.31 -3.86
CA LEU A 58 4.55 19.34 -3.86
C LEU A 58 4.09 17.91 -4.13
N ILE A 59 2.92 17.52 -3.62
CA ILE A 59 2.32 16.20 -3.86
C ILE A 59 1.86 16.09 -5.31
N ILE A 60 1.11 17.06 -5.82
CA ILE A 60 0.62 17.05 -7.21
C ILE A 60 1.78 17.18 -8.21
N GLY A 61 2.77 18.01 -7.87
CA GLY A 61 3.95 18.20 -8.70
C GLY A 61 4.95 17.03 -8.65
N GLU A 62 4.79 16.09 -7.71
CA GLU A 62 5.70 14.96 -7.45
C GLU A 62 7.20 15.33 -7.44
N VAL A 63 7.53 16.54 -6.96
CA VAL A 63 8.87 17.10 -7.13
C VAL A 63 9.86 16.54 -6.14
N ILE A 64 9.40 16.10 -4.98
CA ILE A 64 10.20 15.38 -3.99
C ILE A 64 9.41 14.13 -3.53
N PRO A 65 10.08 13.09 -2.99
CA PRO A 65 9.39 11.92 -2.48
C PRO A 65 8.36 12.30 -1.40
N LEU A 66 7.21 11.60 -1.36
CA LEU A 66 6.14 11.86 -0.38
C LEU A 66 6.63 11.93 1.08
N PRO A 67 7.54 11.07 1.56
CA PRO A 67 8.06 11.17 2.94
C PRO A 67 8.80 12.48 3.20
N ALA A 68 9.44 13.06 2.18
CA ALA A 68 10.09 14.36 2.31
C ALA A 68 9.08 15.51 2.40
N VAL A 69 7.90 15.37 1.77
CA VAL A 69 6.80 16.33 1.94
C VAL A 69 6.25 16.25 3.37
N ALA A 70 6.03 15.04 3.89
CA ALA A 70 5.58 14.84 5.28
C ALA A 70 6.56 15.46 6.29
N ILE A 71 7.87 15.22 6.12
CA ILE A 71 8.91 15.84 6.97
C ILE A 71 8.90 17.37 6.84
N LEU A 72 8.71 17.89 5.62
CA LEU A 72 8.64 19.35 5.41
C LEU A 72 7.45 19.97 6.14
N ILE A 73 6.28 19.31 6.17
CA ILE A 73 5.10 19.77 6.92
C ILE A 73 5.47 19.94 8.40
N LEU A 74 6.12 18.95 9.02
CA LEU A 74 6.57 19.02 10.42
C LEU A 74 7.53 20.20 10.67
N ILE A 75 8.49 20.39 9.77
CA ILE A 75 9.46 21.49 9.88
C ILE A 75 8.72 22.83 9.82
N LEU A 76 7.79 22.99 8.89
CA LEU A 76 7.05 24.24 8.70
C LEU A 76 6.10 24.54 9.86
N GLU A 77 5.49 23.53 10.49
CA GLU A 77 4.63 23.75 11.66
C GLU A 77 5.40 24.42 12.81
N VAL A 78 6.64 23.99 13.07
CA VAL A 78 7.49 24.60 14.11
C VAL A 78 8.07 25.94 13.64
N VAL A 79 8.62 26.01 12.43
CA VAL A 79 9.29 27.22 11.91
C VAL A 79 8.32 28.38 11.73
N LEU A 80 7.08 28.11 11.32
CA LEU A 80 6.03 29.12 11.24
C LEU A 80 5.39 29.39 12.61
N GLY A 81 5.79 28.71 13.67
CA GLY A 81 5.27 28.92 15.02
C GLY A 81 3.79 28.58 15.16
N ILE A 82 3.36 27.48 14.53
CA ILE A 82 2.01 26.92 14.65
C ILE A 82 1.90 26.09 15.93
N ASP A 83 2.90 25.25 16.21
CA ASP A 83 2.97 24.44 17.42
C ASP A 83 4.44 24.24 17.87
N THR A 84 4.60 23.73 19.08
CA THR A 84 5.89 23.35 19.68
C THR A 84 6.43 22.06 19.07
N PRO A 85 7.77 21.83 19.12
CA PRO A 85 8.35 20.57 18.63
C PRO A 85 7.73 19.30 19.22
N ASN A 86 7.37 19.33 20.51
CA ASN A 86 6.74 18.18 21.18
C ASN A 86 5.24 18.04 20.80
N GLY A 87 4.54 19.16 20.55
CA GLY A 87 3.17 19.14 20.05
C GLY A 87 3.08 18.49 18.68
N VAL A 88 3.91 18.95 17.74
CA VAL A 88 4.06 18.37 16.40
C VAL A 88 4.48 16.89 16.46
N ALA A 89 5.39 16.50 17.37
CA ALA A 89 5.76 15.09 17.51
C ALA A 89 4.59 14.20 17.97
N THR A 90 3.65 14.75 18.75
CA THR A 90 2.50 14.00 19.28
C THR A 90 1.45 13.73 18.20
N SER A 91 1.30 14.62 17.21
CA SER A 91 0.36 14.43 16.09
C SER A 91 0.79 13.29 15.15
N PHE A 92 2.07 12.89 15.20
CA PHE A 92 2.65 11.92 14.29
C PHE A 92 2.44 10.46 14.70
N MET A 93 2.18 10.20 15.98
CA MET A 93 2.11 8.84 16.53
C MET A 93 0.72 8.55 17.10
N SER A 94 -0.24 8.32 16.20
CA SER A 94 -1.61 7.91 16.56
C SER A 94 -1.79 6.39 16.53
N ASP A 95 -2.91 5.89 17.07
CA ASP A 95 -3.27 4.46 16.99
C ASP A 95 -3.36 3.98 15.53
N ALA A 96 -3.84 4.84 14.62
CA ALA A 96 -3.87 4.57 13.19
C ALA A 96 -2.47 4.36 12.60
N VAL A 97 -1.51 5.21 12.99
CA VAL A 97 -0.10 5.10 12.53
C VAL A 97 0.54 3.83 13.10
N PHE A 98 0.31 3.51 14.38
CA PHE A 98 0.76 2.24 14.97
C PHE A 98 0.17 1.02 14.27
N PHE A 99 -1.09 1.10 13.83
CA PHE A 99 -1.71 0.02 13.07
C PHE A 99 -1.07 -0.14 11.68
N ILE A 100 -0.82 0.95 10.96
CA ILE A 100 -0.14 0.92 9.66
C ILE A 100 1.26 0.33 9.83
N MET A 101 2.01 0.78 10.84
CA MET A 101 3.33 0.23 11.17
C MET A 101 3.25 -1.28 11.44
N GLY A 102 2.40 -1.72 12.37
CA GLY A 102 2.30 -3.13 12.73
C GLY A 102 1.82 -4.01 11.58
N SER A 103 0.85 -3.56 10.79
CA SER A 103 0.34 -4.30 9.62
C SER A 103 1.38 -4.47 8.51
N LEU A 104 2.17 -3.43 8.22
CA LEU A 104 3.29 -3.53 7.26
C LEU A 104 4.38 -4.49 7.75
N MET A 105 4.77 -4.39 9.03
CA MET A 105 5.79 -5.28 9.61
C MET A 105 5.32 -6.74 9.63
N MET A 106 4.05 -7.00 9.97
CA MET A 106 3.47 -8.34 9.90
C MET A 106 3.36 -8.87 8.47
N ALA A 107 3.04 -8.01 7.49
CA ALA A 107 3.04 -8.40 6.09
C ALA A 107 4.43 -8.90 5.65
N VAL A 108 5.50 -8.20 6.04
CA VAL A 108 6.88 -8.64 5.80
C VAL A 108 7.15 -9.99 6.48
N ALA A 109 6.70 -10.18 7.72
CA ALA A 109 6.84 -11.45 8.44
C ALA A 109 6.19 -12.62 7.69
N ILE A 110 4.96 -12.45 7.20
CA ILE A 110 4.23 -13.47 6.42
C ILE A 110 4.96 -13.79 5.11
N VAL A 111 5.48 -12.78 4.42
CA VAL A 111 6.24 -12.95 3.17
C VAL A 111 7.51 -13.76 3.41
N SER A 112 8.25 -13.45 4.49
CA SER A 112 9.51 -14.11 4.82
C SER A 112 9.36 -15.62 5.04
N GLN A 113 8.18 -16.06 5.48
CA GLN A 113 7.84 -17.46 5.69
C GLN A 113 7.61 -18.24 4.38
N GLY A 114 7.62 -17.58 3.21
CA GLY A 114 7.49 -18.23 1.90
C GLY A 114 6.11 -18.84 1.66
N LEU A 115 5.07 -18.23 2.24
CA LEU A 115 3.67 -18.60 2.03
C LEU A 115 3.15 -18.22 0.63
N ASP A 116 3.82 -17.27 -0.04
CA ASP A 116 3.56 -16.74 -1.37
C ASP A 116 3.47 -17.82 -2.46
N LYS A 117 4.44 -18.73 -2.52
CA LYS A 117 4.52 -19.78 -3.57
C LYS A 117 3.33 -20.73 -3.52
N ARG A 118 2.72 -20.93 -2.35
CA ARG A 118 1.61 -21.88 -2.16
C ARG A 118 0.28 -21.26 -2.50
N LEU A 119 0.11 -19.97 -2.20
CA LEU A 119 -1.05 -19.19 -2.63
C LEU A 119 -1.18 -19.28 -4.15
N ALA A 120 -0.08 -19.09 -4.89
CA ALA A 120 -0.01 -19.26 -6.34
C ALA A 120 -0.53 -20.63 -6.84
N LEU A 121 -0.19 -21.73 -6.16
CA LEU A 121 -0.69 -23.06 -6.50
C LEU A 121 -2.19 -23.20 -6.19
N GLY A 122 -2.63 -22.62 -5.08
CA GLY A 122 -4.04 -22.55 -4.71
C GLY A 122 -4.88 -21.91 -5.80
N ILE A 123 -4.42 -20.77 -6.34
CA ILE A 123 -5.06 -20.07 -7.47
C ILE A 123 -5.29 -21.03 -8.63
N ILE A 124 -4.25 -21.72 -9.07
CA ILE A 124 -4.30 -22.58 -10.25
C ILE A 124 -5.14 -23.83 -10.01
N LYS A 125 -5.11 -24.38 -8.79
CA LYS A 125 -5.97 -25.52 -8.43
C LYS A 125 -7.45 -25.13 -8.44
N LEU A 126 -7.79 -23.92 -8.00
CA LEU A 126 -9.15 -23.40 -7.98
C LEU A 126 -9.65 -22.99 -9.38
N THR A 127 -8.81 -22.29 -10.14
CA THR A 127 -9.17 -21.72 -11.44
C THR A 127 -9.07 -22.72 -12.60
N GLY A 128 -8.17 -23.70 -12.51
CA GLY A 128 -7.91 -24.68 -13.56
C GLY A 128 -7.03 -24.11 -14.68
N ASN A 129 -7.41 -24.37 -15.93
CA ASN A 129 -6.62 -24.08 -17.14
C ASN A 129 -7.29 -23.07 -18.09
N LYS A 130 -8.56 -22.73 -17.88
CA LYS A 130 -9.29 -21.80 -18.76
C LYS A 130 -8.86 -20.37 -18.45
N THR A 131 -8.47 -19.61 -19.47
CA THR A 131 -7.94 -18.24 -19.30
C THR A 131 -8.91 -17.33 -18.54
N TRP A 132 -10.21 -17.40 -18.81
CA TRP A 132 -11.19 -16.56 -18.10
C TRP A 132 -11.29 -16.87 -16.60
N ARG A 133 -11.14 -18.15 -16.21
CA ARG A 133 -11.13 -18.55 -14.80
C ARG A 133 -9.84 -18.09 -14.12
N ILE A 134 -8.72 -18.14 -14.85
CA ILE A 134 -7.43 -17.66 -14.37
C ILE A 134 -7.48 -16.15 -14.15
N VAL A 135 -8.06 -15.38 -15.07
CA VAL A 135 -8.32 -13.93 -14.92
C VAL A 135 -9.15 -13.66 -13.68
N PHE A 136 -10.32 -14.30 -13.57
CA PHE A 136 -11.18 -14.15 -12.40
C PHE A 136 -10.45 -14.49 -11.11
N GLY A 137 -9.67 -15.57 -11.08
CA GLY A 137 -8.90 -15.94 -9.91
C GLY A 137 -7.76 -14.98 -9.57
N PHE A 138 -7.08 -14.40 -10.57
CA PHE A 138 -6.09 -13.36 -10.31
C PHE A 138 -6.74 -12.12 -9.70
N VAL A 139 -7.86 -11.63 -10.25
CA VAL A 139 -8.59 -10.50 -9.68
C VAL A 139 -9.07 -10.84 -8.27
N ALA A 140 -9.78 -11.94 -8.10
CA ALA A 140 -10.41 -12.32 -6.83
C ALA A 140 -9.38 -12.56 -5.73
N ILE A 141 -8.33 -13.34 -5.99
CA ILE A 141 -7.35 -13.70 -4.98
C ILE A 141 -6.43 -12.53 -4.66
N SER A 142 -6.04 -11.72 -5.66
CA SER A 142 -5.30 -10.50 -5.39
C SER A 142 -6.14 -9.52 -4.57
N SER A 143 -7.44 -9.40 -4.86
CA SER A 143 -8.36 -8.57 -4.06
C SER A 143 -8.49 -9.04 -2.62
N ILE A 144 -8.77 -10.32 -2.42
CA ILE A 144 -8.95 -10.89 -1.09
C ILE A 144 -7.67 -10.79 -0.28
N LEU A 145 -6.52 -11.15 -0.85
CA LEU A 145 -5.24 -11.05 -0.14
C LEU A 145 -4.86 -9.59 0.15
N SER A 146 -5.05 -8.69 -0.83
CA SER A 146 -4.77 -7.26 -0.68
C SER A 146 -5.69 -6.58 0.32
N SER A 147 -6.83 -7.21 0.65
CA SER A 147 -7.70 -6.76 1.74
C SER A 147 -7.09 -6.92 3.11
N PHE A 148 -6.05 -7.74 3.27
CA PHE A 148 -5.46 -8.09 4.57
C PHE A 148 -3.95 -7.86 4.64
N ILE A 149 -3.28 -7.87 3.50
CA ILE A 149 -1.84 -7.73 3.34
C ILE A 149 -1.63 -6.57 2.36
N GLY A 150 -0.61 -5.72 2.58
CA GLY A 150 -0.38 -4.56 1.72
C GLY A 150 -0.31 -4.89 0.22
N GLU A 151 -0.96 -4.07 -0.60
CA GLU A 151 -1.13 -4.31 -2.05
C GLU A 151 0.18 -4.54 -2.81
N HIS A 152 1.24 -3.82 -2.45
CA HIS A 152 2.58 -3.99 -3.05
C HIS A 152 3.13 -5.39 -2.84
N THR A 153 2.87 -5.97 -1.66
CA THR A 153 3.29 -7.32 -1.31
C THR A 153 2.56 -8.34 -2.17
N VAL A 154 1.24 -8.21 -2.27
CA VAL A 154 0.41 -9.14 -3.05
C VAL A 154 0.77 -9.05 -4.54
N ALA A 155 0.98 -7.85 -5.07
CA ALA A 155 1.43 -7.65 -6.44
C ALA A 155 2.79 -8.33 -6.69
N ALA A 156 3.76 -8.15 -5.77
CA ALA A 156 5.07 -8.78 -5.86
C ALA A 156 5.00 -10.32 -5.81
N MET A 157 4.10 -10.88 -5.01
CA MET A 157 3.87 -12.33 -4.95
C MET A 157 3.23 -12.89 -6.22
N MET A 158 2.27 -12.16 -6.81
CA MET A 158 1.50 -12.63 -7.97
C MET A 158 2.23 -12.44 -9.30
N LEU A 159 3.13 -11.45 -9.39
CA LEU A 159 3.86 -11.13 -10.61
C LEU A 159 4.67 -12.33 -11.16
N PRO A 160 5.50 -13.05 -10.37
CA PRO A 160 6.21 -14.24 -10.85
C PRO A 160 5.29 -15.36 -11.37
N VAL A 161 4.08 -15.47 -10.79
CA VAL A 161 3.07 -16.46 -11.17
C VAL A 161 2.52 -16.13 -12.55
N ALA A 162 2.09 -14.88 -12.76
CA ALA A 162 1.64 -14.40 -14.06
C ALA A 162 2.74 -14.51 -15.12
N LEU A 163 3.96 -14.07 -14.81
CA LEU A 163 5.10 -14.18 -15.74
C LEU A 163 5.41 -15.62 -16.12
N THR A 164 5.27 -16.56 -15.19
CA THR A 164 5.45 -17.99 -15.50
C THR A 164 4.36 -18.49 -16.45
N LEU A 165 3.12 -18.05 -16.29
CA LEU A 165 2.04 -18.40 -17.22
C LEU A 165 2.32 -17.81 -18.61
N ILE A 166 2.59 -16.51 -18.67
CA ILE A 166 2.87 -15.76 -19.90
C ILE A 166 4.00 -16.42 -20.71
N ARG A 167 5.16 -16.69 -20.08
CA ARG A 167 6.34 -17.26 -20.74
C ARG A 167 6.17 -18.70 -21.23
N ASN A 168 5.15 -19.42 -20.74
CA ASN A 168 4.93 -20.83 -21.08
C ASN A 168 3.67 -21.04 -21.93
N THR A 169 3.13 -19.97 -22.50
CA THR A 169 1.88 -19.97 -23.25
C THR A 169 2.07 -20.08 -24.77
N SER A 170 2.86 -19.18 -25.36
CA SER A 170 3.05 -19.07 -26.82
C SER A 170 4.40 -18.43 -27.11
N ASP A 171 4.94 -18.70 -28.30
CA ASP A 171 6.08 -17.97 -28.86
C ASP A 171 5.64 -16.78 -29.73
N ASP A 172 4.34 -16.67 -30.07
CA ASP A 172 3.81 -15.51 -30.79
C ASP A 172 3.75 -14.26 -29.90
N GLN A 173 4.44 -13.21 -30.34
CA GLN A 173 4.63 -11.98 -29.57
C GLN A 173 3.32 -11.23 -29.31
N LYS A 174 2.37 -11.22 -30.28
CA LYS A 174 1.10 -10.50 -30.13
C LYS A 174 0.17 -11.21 -29.16
N THR A 175 0.04 -12.54 -29.27
CA THR A 175 -0.69 -13.37 -28.31
C THR A 175 -0.14 -13.18 -26.89
N VAL A 176 1.19 -13.22 -26.74
CA VAL A 176 1.87 -13.03 -25.46
C VAL A 176 1.61 -11.64 -24.89
N GLN A 177 1.66 -10.59 -25.70
CA GLN A 177 1.42 -9.22 -25.26
C GLN A 177 0.00 -9.03 -24.72
N ARG A 178 -1.03 -9.49 -25.46
CA ARG A 178 -2.44 -9.38 -25.01
C ARG A 178 -2.70 -10.14 -23.72
N LEU A 179 -2.17 -11.37 -23.61
CA LEU A 179 -2.28 -12.15 -22.39
C LEU A 179 -1.53 -11.49 -21.22
N SER A 180 -0.35 -10.93 -21.47
CA SER A 180 0.42 -10.21 -20.46
C SER A 180 -0.36 -9.04 -19.91
N THR A 181 -0.89 -8.19 -20.80
CA THR A 181 -1.73 -7.05 -20.42
C THR A 181 -2.92 -7.49 -19.58
N LEU A 182 -3.64 -8.52 -20.03
CA LEU A 182 -4.81 -9.05 -19.31
C LEU A 182 -4.45 -9.56 -17.91
N LEU A 183 -3.42 -10.40 -17.77
CA LEU A 183 -3.04 -11.00 -16.49
C LEU A 183 -2.42 -9.97 -15.53
N LEU A 184 -1.58 -9.07 -16.03
CA LEU A 184 -0.95 -8.03 -15.22
C LEU A 184 -1.98 -7.02 -14.71
N PHE A 185 -2.92 -6.58 -15.56
CA PHE A 185 -4.02 -5.73 -15.10
C PHE A 185 -4.97 -6.47 -14.15
N SER A 186 -5.20 -7.77 -14.34
CA SER A 186 -6.00 -8.56 -13.38
C SER A 186 -5.40 -8.52 -11.97
N ILE A 187 -4.07 -8.62 -11.86
CA ILE A 187 -3.37 -8.48 -10.58
C ILE A 187 -3.44 -7.04 -10.07
N ALA A 188 -3.14 -6.05 -10.92
CA ALA A 188 -3.08 -4.64 -10.52
C ALA A 188 -4.43 -4.13 -10.01
N TYR A 189 -5.51 -4.32 -10.77
CA TYR A 189 -6.86 -3.95 -10.34
C TYR A 189 -7.32 -4.75 -9.13
N GLY A 190 -7.03 -6.06 -9.09
CA GLY A 190 -7.35 -6.86 -7.93
C GLY A 190 -6.68 -6.33 -6.66
N CYS A 191 -5.37 -6.03 -6.70
CA CYS A 191 -4.65 -5.47 -5.56
C CYS A 191 -5.25 -4.11 -5.12
N ALA A 192 -5.49 -3.21 -6.08
CA ALA A 192 -6.02 -1.89 -5.81
C ALA A 192 -7.43 -1.93 -5.19
N MET A 193 -8.33 -2.74 -5.73
CA MET A 193 -9.69 -2.92 -5.20
C MET A 193 -9.67 -3.55 -3.81
N GLY A 194 -8.86 -4.60 -3.63
CA GLY A 194 -8.71 -5.30 -2.37
C GLY A 194 -8.36 -4.39 -1.21
N SER A 195 -7.49 -3.40 -1.44
CA SER A 195 -7.05 -2.46 -0.40
C SER A 195 -8.18 -1.65 0.25
N ILE A 196 -9.37 -1.58 -0.34
CA ILE A 196 -10.56 -0.89 0.21
C ILE A 196 -11.33 -1.81 1.19
N GLY A 197 -11.24 -3.13 1.01
CA GLY A 197 -12.14 -4.10 1.64
C GLY A 197 -12.07 -4.14 3.17
N THR A 198 -10.88 -3.99 3.77
CA THR A 198 -10.75 -3.92 5.23
C THR A 198 -9.82 -2.78 5.65
N PRO A 199 -9.87 -2.36 6.94
CA PRO A 199 -8.91 -1.38 7.45
C PRO A 199 -7.45 -1.82 7.27
N SER A 200 -7.15 -3.12 7.38
CA SER A 200 -5.79 -3.65 7.20
C SER A 200 -5.27 -3.65 5.76
N GLY A 201 -6.17 -3.54 4.76
CA GLY A 201 -5.80 -3.59 3.35
C GLY A 201 -5.16 -2.30 2.83
N GLY A 202 -5.50 -1.14 3.41
CA GLY A 202 -5.00 0.15 2.95
C GLY A 202 -4.96 1.19 4.07
N GLY A 203 -3.81 1.84 4.25
CA GLY A 203 -3.59 2.82 5.33
C GLY A 203 -4.62 3.97 5.33
N ARG A 204 -5.07 4.38 4.14
CA ARG A 204 -6.14 5.38 3.96
C ARG A 204 -7.44 5.04 4.69
N ASN A 205 -7.79 3.76 4.81
CA ASN A 205 -9.00 3.33 5.51
C ASN A 205 -8.89 3.60 7.01
N VAL A 206 -7.74 3.28 7.61
CA VAL A 206 -7.51 3.44 9.06
C VAL A 206 -7.32 4.90 9.42
N ILE A 207 -6.67 5.68 8.55
CA ILE A 207 -6.59 7.14 8.70
C ILE A 207 -8.01 7.75 8.70
N MET A 208 -8.88 7.31 7.79
CA MET A 208 -10.28 7.75 7.77
C MET A 208 -11.03 7.35 9.06
N LEU A 209 -10.84 6.14 9.56
CA LEU A 209 -11.39 5.72 10.87
C LEU A 209 -10.92 6.65 12.00
N GLY A 210 -9.63 7.00 12.00
CA GLY A 210 -9.04 7.94 12.95
C GLY A 210 -9.71 9.32 12.87
N TYR A 211 -9.82 9.91 11.68
CA TYR A 211 -10.45 11.22 11.50
C TYR A 211 -11.93 11.25 11.87
N ILE A 212 -12.70 10.20 11.56
CA ILE A 212 -14.13 10.14 11.94
C ILE A 212 -14.28 10.15 13.46
N SER A 213 -13.38 9.44 14.17
CA SER A 213 -13.33 9.47 15.64
C SER A 213 -12.89 10.83 16.17
N GLU A 214 -11.82 11.41 15.60
CA GLU A 214 -11.22 12.67 16.04
C GLU A 214 -12.19 13.86 15.87
N PHE A 215 -12.94 13.88 14.77
CA PHE A 215 -13.96 14.92 14.50
C PHE A 215 -15.27 14.70 15.27
N GLY A 216 -15.36 13.66 16.12
CA GLY A 216 -16.57 13.38 16.90
C GLY A 216 -17.76 12.92 16.06
N LEU A 217 -17.52 12.43 14.83
CA LEU A 217 -18.55 11.94 13.92
C LEU A 217 -18.99 10.50 14.22
N GLY A 218 -18.21 9.78 15.03
CA GLY A 218 -18.52 8.45 15.55
C GLY A 218 -17.29 7.56 15.63
N ASN A 219 -17.46 6.36 16.20
CA ASN A 219 -16.40 5.36 16.27
C ASN A 219 -16.80 4.16 15.41
N ILE A 220 -16.17 4.02 14.25
CA ILE A 220 -16.40 2.89 13.36
C ILE A 220 -15.43 1.78 13.75
N SER A 221 -15.95 0.61 14.15
CA SER A 221 -15.11 -0.53 14.47
C SER A 221 -14.55 -1.20 13.21
N TYR A 222 -13.52 -2.04 13.38
CA TYR A 222 -12.97 -2.85 12.29
C TYR A 222 -14.04 -3.69 11.59
N LEU A 223 -14.93 -4.31 12.38
CA LEU A 223 -16.02 -5.13 11.87
C LEU A 223 -17.05 -4.28 11.11
N ASP A 224 -17.36 -3.08 11.60
CA ASP A 224 -18.32 -2.20 10.93
C ASP A 224 -17.81 -1.75 9.56
N TRP A 225 -16.53 -1.41 9.45
CA TRP A 225 -15.92 -1.14 8.13
C TRP A 225 -16.11 -2.31 7.17
N ILE A 226 -15.80 -3.53 7.62
CA ILE A 226 -15.93 -4.74 6.79
C ILE A 226 -17.38 -4.96 6.34
N LYS A 227 -18.36 -4.75 7.23
CA LYS A 227 -19.78 -4.91 6.88
C LYS A 227 -20.21 -4.01 5.72
N TYR A 228 -19.65 -2.80 5.62
CA TYR A 228 -20.00 -1.84 4.57
C TYR A 228 -19.14 -1.98 3.32
N ALA A 229 -17.81 -2.06 3.46
CA ALA A 229 -16.87 -2.03 2.35
C ALA A 229 -16.68 -3.40 1.67
N TYR A 230 -16.67 -4.50 2.45
CA TYR A 230 -16.33 -5.81 1.92
C TYR A 230 -17.39 -6.38 0.95
N PRO A 231 -18.71 -6.20 1.17
CA PRO A 231 -19.72 -6.58 0.18
C PRO A 231 -19.54 -5.84 -1.15
N MET A 232 -19.14 -4.57 -1.13
CA MET A 232 -18.86 -3.82 -2.37
C MET A 232 -17.69 -4.43 -3.11
N LEU A 233 -16.59 -4.76 -2.42
CA LEU A 233 -15.44 -5.46 -3.01
C LEU A 233 -15.85 -6.78 -3.70
N LEU A 234 -16.68 -7.59 -3.04
CA LEU A 234 -17.16 -8.87 -3.59
C LEU A 234 -17.97 -8.68 -4.87
N LEU A 235 -18.72 -7.58 -4.99
CA LEU A 235 -19.46 -7.22 -6.20
C LEU A 235 -18.53 -6.67 -7.29
N GLU A 236 -17.51 -5.90 -6.93
CA GLU A 236 -16.56 -5.34 -7.90
C GLU A 236 -15.70 -6.43 -8.56
N ILE A 237 -15.33 -7.50 -7.85
CA ILE A 237 -14.50 -8.60 -8.39
C ILE A 237 -15.04 -9.18 -9.73
N PRO A 238 -16.31 -9.64 -9.82
CA PRO A 238 -16.84 -10.14 -11.08
C PRO A 238 -17.01 -9.04 -12.13
N ILE A 239 -17.32 -7.80 -11.72
CA ILE A 239 -17.45 -6.66 -12.63
C ILE A 239 -16.11 -6.34 -13.29
N ALA A 240 -15.06 -6.16 -12.49
CA ALA A 240 -13.70 -5.88 -12.96
C ALA A 240 -13.17 -7.03 -13.83
N SER A 241 -13.39 -8.29 -13.41
CA SER A 241 -13.02 -9.46 -14.22
C SER A 241 -13.73 -9.48 -15.57
N GLY A 242 -15.02 -9.14 -15.60
CA GLY A 242 -15.81 -9.04 -16.82
C GLY A 242 -15.33 -7.93 -17.75
N LEU A 243 -15.11 -6.73 -17.21
CA LEU A 243 -14.58 -5.58 -17.94
C LEU A 243 -13.20 -5.88 -18.53
N LEU A 244 -12.28 -6.44 -17.74
CA LEU A 244 -10.95 -6.83 -18.21
C LEU A 244 -11.03 -7.86 -19.33
N TRP A 245 -11.89 -8.87 -19.19
CA TRP A 245 -12.10 -9.89 -20.22
C TRP A 245 -12.68 -9.32 -21.52
N MET A 246 -13.61 -8.36 -21.43
CA MET A 246 -14.22 -7.71 -22.60
C MET A 246 -13.26 -6.77 -23.32
N THR A 247 -12.46 -6.02 -22.57
CA THR A 247 -11.49 -5.04 -23.10
C THR A 247 -10.25 -5.72 -23.67
N PHE A 248 -9.70 -6.72 -22.97
CA PHE A 248 -8.46 -7.42 -23.36
C PHE A 248 -8.75 -8.88 -23.72
N LYS A 249 -9.59 -9.09 -24.74
CA LYS A 249 -9.98 -10.44 -25.19
C LYS A 249 -8.74 -11.28 -25.54
N PRO A 250 -8.48 -12.40 -24.82
CA PRO A 250 -7.31 -13.22 -25.10
C PRO A 250 -7.57 -14.12 -26.31
N GLU A 251 -6.54 -14.28 -27.15
CA GLU A 251 -6.53 -15.22 -28.28
C GLU A 251 -6.46 -16.67 -27.76
N GLN A 252 -5.64 -16.93 -26.75
CA GLN A 252 -5.57 -18.23 -26.10
C GLN A 252 -6.60 -18.36 -24.97
N ARG A 253 -7.51 -19.32 -25.13
CA ARG A 253 -8.60 -19.60 -24.19
C ARG A 253 -8.24 -20.65 -23.14
N ILE A 254 -7.17 -21.42 -23.37
CA ILE A 254 -6.74 -22.56 -22.54
C ILE A 254 -5.22 -22.51 -22.38
N LEU A 255 -4.72 -22.68 -21.14
CA LEU A 255 -3.32 -22.51 -20.74
C LEU A 255 -2.71 -23.81 -20.18
N ASP A 256 -2.96 -24.96 -20.82
CA ASP A 256 -2.59 -26.28 -20.27
C ASP A 256 -1.09 -26.46 -20.00
N SER A 257 -0.24 -26.16 -20.98
CA SER A 257 1.22 -26.30 -20.87
C SER A 257 1.78 -25.39 -19.77
N ALA A 258 1.32 -24.14 -19.75
CA ALA A 258 1.71 -23.14 -18.75
C ALA A 258 1.33 -23.56 -17.33
N VAL A 259 0.08 -23.99 -17.14
CA VAL A 259 -0.43 -24.47 -15.85
C VAL A 259 0.30 -25.74 -15.39
N ARG A 260 0.60 -26.68 -16.29
CA ARG A 260 1.34 -27.91 -15.96
C ARG A 260 2.76 -27.58 -15.48
N LYS A 261 3.48 -26.72 -16.21
CA LYS A 261 4.85 -26.32 -15.84
C LYS A 261 4.88 -25.57 -14.51
N LEU A 262 3.91 -24.69 -14.27
CA LEU A 262 3.79 -23.97 -13.01
C LEU A 262 3.48 -24.92 -11.84
N LYS A 263 2.57 -25.88 -12.01
CA LYS A 263 2.34 -26.95 -11.01
C LYS A 263 3.62 -27.69 -10.66
N VAL A 264 4.42 -28.11 -11.65
CA VAL A 264 5.70 -28.81 -11.40
C VAL A 264 6.68 -27.94 -10.62
N LYS A 265 6.80 -26.64 -10.97
CA LYS A 265 7.68 -25.71 -10.28
C LYS A 265 7.31 -25.52 -8.80
N VAL A 266 6.02 -25.52 -8.48
CA VAL A 266 5.54 -25.32 -7.11
C VAL A 266 5.48 -26.61 -6.30
N THR A 267 5.21 -27.77 -6.90
CA THR A 267 5.26 -29.07 -6.19
C THR A 267 6.64 -29.35 -5.57
N LYS A 268 7.70 -28.77 -6.13
CA LYS A 268 9.06 -28.80 -5.55
C LYS A 268 9.19 -28.02 -4.22
N ALA A 269 8.20 -27.24 -3.80
CA ALA A 269 8.26 -26.39 -2.60
C ALA A 269 7.98 -27.13 -1.27
N GLY A 270 7.68 -28.44 -1.28
CA GLY A 270 7.59 -29.27 -0.07
C GLY A 270 6.31 -29.09 0.78
N LYS A 271 6.27 -29.74 1.97
CA LYS A 271 5.15 -29.72 2.94
C LYS A 271 5.16 -28.46 3.83
N VAL A 272 4.02 -28.09 4.43
CA VAL A 272 3.94 -26.91 5.34
C VAL A 272 4.87 -27.14 6.53
N THR A 273 5.72 -26.16 6.83
CA THR A 273 6.61 -26.23 8.00
C THR A 273 5.86 -25.80 9.26
N GLY A 274 6.35 -26.20 10.44
CA GLY A 274 5.77 -25.74 11.72
C GLY A 274 5.74 -24.22 11.82
N ASN A 275 6.82 -23.54 11.38
CA ASN A 275 6.92 -22.09 11.39
C ASN A 275 5.88 -21.41 10.49
N GLN A 276 5.60 -21.98 9.31
CA GLN A 276 4.53 -21.48 8.42
C GLN A 276 3.15 -21.60 9.08
N MET A 277 2.89 -22.70 9.78
CA MET A 277 1.62 -22.88 10.48
C MET A 277 1.48 -21.93 11.67
N MET A 278 2.56 -21.75 12.44
CA MET A 278 2.59 -20.81 13.56
C MET A 278 2.41 -19.36 13.09
N SER A 279 3.04 -18.98 11.97
CA SER A 279 2.83 -17.68 11.34
C SER A 279 1.36 -17.44 10.97
N ILE A 280 0.72 -18.41 10.32
CA ILE A 280 -0.73 -18.32 10.01
C ILE A 280 -1.54 -18.20 11.30
N GLY A 281 -1.21 -18.98 12.33
CA GLY A 281 -1.88 -18.93 13.63
C GLY A 281 -1.80 -17.56 14.30
N ILE A 282 -0.62 -16.93 14.31
CA ILE A 282 -0.43 -15.57 14.84
C ILE A 282 -1.24 -14.57 14.04
N PHE A 283 -1.21 -14.65 12.71
CA PHE A 283 -2.00 -13.75 11.87
C PHE A 283 -3.50 -13.87 12.16
N VAL A 284 -4.03 -15.10 12.27
CA VAL A 284 -5.44 -15.33 12.64
C VAL A 284 -5.75 -14.80 14.02
N PHE A 285 -4.86 -15.00 15.00
CA PHE A 285 -5.00 -14.44 16.34
C PHE A 285 -5.11 -12.90 16.33
N VAL A 286 -4.20 -12.22 15.62
CA VAL A 286 -4.22 -10.76 15.47
C VAL A 286 -5.50 -10.29 14.77
N PHE A 287 -5.90 -10.98 13.71
CA PHE A 287 -7.13 -10.67 12.97
C PHE A 287 -8.38 -10.77 13.87
N LEU A 288 -8.49 -11.83 14.68
CA LEU A 288 -9.56 -11.96 15.67
C LEU A 288 -9.46 -10.86 16.73
N GLY A 289 -8.25 -10.47 17.13
CA GLY A 289 -8.01 -9.29 17.95
C GLY A 289 -8.63 -8.05 17.34
N TRP A 290 -8.35 -7.72 16.08
CA TRP A 290 -8.94 -6.55 15.42
C TRP A 290 -10.47 -6.61 15.38
N VAL A 291 -11.05 -7.79 15.14
CA VAL A 291 -12.50 -7.95 15.07
C VAL A 291 -13.18 -7.76 16.44
N PHE A 292 -12.63 -8.34 17.51
CA PHE A 292 -13.31 -8.42 18.81
C PHE A 292 -12.77 -7.47 19.87
N LEU A 293 -11.49 -7.08 19.78
CA LEU A 293 -10.79 -6.32 20.83
C LEU A 293 -10.44 -4.89 20.41
N SER A 294 -10.60 -4.52 19.13
CA SER A 294 -10.27 -3.16 18.66
C SER A 294 -10.97 -2.03 19.42
N PRO A 295 -12.24 -2.14 19.87
CA PRO A 295 -12.87 -1.05 20.62
C PRO A 295 -12.26 -0.80 22.00
N TYR A 296 -11.52 -1.77 22.55
CA TYR A 296 -10.96 -1.70 23.91
C TYR A 296 -9.46 -1.44 23.92
N LEU A 297 -8.72 -2.05 22.99
CA LEU A 297 -7.26 -2.01 22.96
C LEU A 297 -6.68 -1.08 21.89
N GLY A 298 -7.51 -0.61 20.95
CA GLY A 298 -7.03 0.10 19.75
C GLY A 298 -6.51 -0.86 18.68
N LEU A 299 -6.53 -0.41 17.44
CA LEU A 299 -6.08 -1.18 16.30
C LEU A 299 -4.55 -1.34 16.30
N GLY A 300 -3.84 -0.27 16.66
CA GLY A 300 -2.39 -0.20 16.66
C GLY A 300 -1.74 -1.16 17.64
N ILE A 301 -2.22 -1.19 18.89
CA ILE A 301 -1.70 -2.09 19.92
C ILE A 301 -1.82 -3.56 19.51
N ILE A 302 -2.98 -3.95 18.95
CA ILE A 302 -3.21 -5.32 18.49
C ILE A 302 -2.25 -5.69 17.35
N ALA A 303 -1.98 -4.75 16.43
CA ALA A 303 -1.03 -4.96 15.36
C ALA A 303 0.41 -5.14 15.90
N LEU A 304 0.82 -4.31 16.86
CA LEU A 304 2.13 -4.40 17.50
C LEU A 304 2.30 -5.67 18.34
N MET A 305 1.24 -6.18 18.98
CA MET A 305 1.25 -7.50 19.62
C MET A 305 1.60 -8.60 18.61
N GLY A 306 1.05 -8.54 17.39
CA GLY A 306 1.39 -9.46 16.32
C GLY A 306 2.87 -9.42 15.94
N VAL A 307 3.41 -8.22 15.73
CA VAL A 307 4.84 -8.00 15.47
C VAL A 307 5.70 -8.58 16.59
N PHE A 308 5.34 -8.32 17.85
CA PHE A 308 6.04 -8.86 19.01
C PHE A 308 6.05 -10.39 19.00
N LEU A 309 4.92 -11.05 18.70
CA LEU A 309 4.84 -12.51 18.63
C LEU A 309 5.70 -13.08 17.49
N TYR A 310 5.69 -12.44 16.32
CA TYR A 310 6.53 -12.85 15.19
C TYR A 310 8.03 -12.81 15.53
N LEU A 311 8.49 -11.74 16.19
CA LEU A 311 9.88 -11.60 16.62
C LEU A 311 10.22 -12.59 17.74
N SER A 312 9.37 -12.70 18.75
CA SER A 312 9.62 -13.51 19.95
C SER A 312 9.70 -15.01 19.65
N PHE A 313 8.90 -15.48 18.69
CA PHE A 313 8.94 -16.88 18.25
C PHE A 313 9.99 -17.16 17.17
N GLY A 314 10.85 -16.19 16.84
CA GLY A 314 11.93 -16.36 15.86
C GLY A 314 11.42 -16.65 14.44
N LEU A 315 10.23 -16.15 14.09
CA LEU A 315 9.66 -16.30 12.76
C LEU A 315 10.23 -15.28 11.77
N ILE A 316 10.83 -14.21 12.23
CA ILE A 316 11.49 -13.24 11.36
C ILE A 316 12.58 -12.52 12.16
N GLU A 317 13.66 -12.13 11.49
CA GLU A 317 14.69 -11.28 12.07
C GLU A 317 14.31 -9.80 11.98
N TRP A 318 14.68 -9.02 12.99
CA TRP A 318 14.43 -7.57 12.99
C TRP A 318 15.00 -6.87 11.75
N GLN A 319 16.16 -7.32 11.26
CA GLN A 319 16.80 -6.74 10.09
C GLN A 319 15.94 -6.85 8.84
N ASP A 320 15.24 -7.98 8.67
CA ASP A 320 14.34 -8.20 7.54
C ASP A 320 13.10 -7.32 7.63
N ILE A 321 12.54 -7.14 8.82
CA ILE A 321 11.43 -6.19 9.04
C ILE A 321 11.90 -4.77 8.69
N ASN A 322 13.02 -4.34 9.25
CA ASN A 322 13.51 -2.98 9.09
C ASN A 322 13.82 -2.64 7.63
N ARG A 323 14.37 -3.60 6.88
CA ARG A 323 14.74 -3.40 5.46
C ARG A 323 13.54 -3.38 4.52
N ASN A 324 12.52 -4.20 4.78
CA ASN A 324 11.42 -4.41 3.84
C ASN A 324 10.14 -3.66 4.21
N THR A 325 10.07 -3.06 5.40
CA THR A 325 8.95 -2.19 5.80
C THR A 325 9.10 -0.83 5.13
N ASN A 326 8.00 -0.33 4.54
CA ASN A 326 7.99 1.00 3.94
C ASN A 326 7.77 2.08 5.02
N TRP A 327 8.86 2.52 5.65
CA TRP A 327 8.84 3.59 6.64
C TRP A 327 8.30 4.91 6.12
N GLY A 328 8.40 5.15 4.81
CA GLY A 328 7.86 6.36 4.18
C GLY A 328 6.34 6.43 4.13
N VAL A 329 5.62 5.33 4.35
CA VAL A 329 4.15 5.31 4.49
C VAL A 329 3.72 5.55 5.94
N ILE A 330 4.62 5.28 6.88
CA ILE A 330 4.40 5.51 8.31
C ILE A 330 4.63 6.98 8.63
N LEU A 331 5.62 7.58 7.96
CA LEU A 331 5.82 9.03 7.93
C LEU A 331 4.70 9.75 7.16
#